data_AF-A0A1G6ZD04-F1
#
_entry.id   AF-A0A1G6ZD04-F1
#
_cell.length_a   1.000
_cell.length_b   1.000
_cell.length_c   1.000
_cell.angle_alpha   90.00
_cell.angle_beta   90.00
_cell.angle_gamma   90.00
#
_symmetry.space_group_name_H-M   'P 1'
#
loop_
_entity.id
_entity.type
_entity.pdbx_description
1 polymer ?
#
loop_
_entity_poly.entity_id
_entity_poly.type
_entity_poly.pdbx_seq_one_letter_code
_entity_poly.pdbx_strand_id
1 'polypeptide(L)'
;MEIKEVINKPVNELGVGKEFINGCERMGFKTLKDILVLTPKQLISKDGFNYNWLGDLVKYLSGNGLLHYLQPLPGREKEDVSSL
;
A
#
# COMPACT_ATOMS: atom_id res chain seq x y z
N MET A 1 17.36 -1.40 4.59
CA MET A 1 16.23 -2.35 4.59
C MET A 1 15.95 -2.66 3.13
N GLU A 2 15.97 -3.93 2.75
CA GLU A 2 15.69 -4.29 1.36
C GLU A 2 14.19 -4.14 1.09
N ILE A 3 13.82 -3.65 -0.10
CA ILE A 3 12.41 -3.46 -0.47
C ILE A 3 11.58 -4.75 -0.31
N LYS A 4 12.19 -5.90 -0.63
CA LYS A 4 11.57 -7.22 -0.48
C LYS A 4 11.16 -7.53 0.95
N GLU A 5 11.93 -7.06 1.94
CA GLU A 5 11.58 -7.24 3.35
C GLU A 5 10.37 -6.38 3.73
N VAL A 6 10.26 -5.17 3.17
CA VAL A 6 9.18 -4.23 3.50
C VAL A 6 7.86 -4.61 2.85
N ILE A 7 7.88 -4.96 1.56
CA ILE A 7 6.64 -5.26 0.82
C ILE A 7 5.99 -6.58 1.27
N ASN A 8 6.79 -7.54 1.72
CA ASN A 8 6.28 -8.81 2.24
C ASN A 8 5.84 -8.70 3.71
N LYS A 9 5.98 -7.52 4.33
CA LYS A 9 5.58 -7.32 5.71
C LYS A 9 4.05 -7.41 5.84
N PRO A 10 3.54 -8.13 6.86
CA PRO A 10 2.10 -8.16 7.17
C PRO A 10 1.52 -6.76 7.42
N VAL A 11 0.29 -6.52 6.98
CA VAL A 11 -0.39 -5.21 7.15
C VAL A 11 -0.51 -4.78 8.62
N ASN A 12 -0.62 -5.75 9.55
CA ASN A 12 -0.70 -5.52 10.98
C ASN A 12 0.66 -5.14 11.63
N GLU A 13 1.77 -5.33 10.92
CA GLU A 13 3.12 -4.97 11.37
C GLU A 13 3.64 -3.66 10.75
N LEU A 14 2.84 -3.00 9.90
CA LEU A 14 3.21 -1.73 9.27
C LEU A 14 3.18 -0.54 10.24
N GLY A 15 2.69 -0.72 11.48
CA GLY A 15 2.55 0.38 12.45
C GLY A 15 1.48 1.40 12.06
N VAL A 16 0.51 0.98 11.25
CA VAL A 16 -0.65 1.76 10.81
C VAL A 16 -1.83 1.58 11.78
N GLY A 17 -2.85 2.44 11.67
CA GLY A 17 -4.01 2.41 12.58
C GLY A 17 -4.84 1.11 12.48
N LYS A 18 -5.52 0.74 13.57
CA LYS A 18 -6.38 -0.45 13.62
C LYS A 18 -7.48 -0.46 12.56
N GLU A 19 -8.04 0.71 12.25
CA GLU A 19 -9.07 0.82 11.21
C GLU A 19 -8.53 0.46 9.82
N PHE A 20 -7.29 0.86 9.53
CA PHE A 20 -6.61 0.51 8.29
C PHE A 20 -6.36 -1.00 8.21
N ILE A 21 -5.91 -1.62 9.30
CA ILE A 21 -5.66 -3.08 9.38
C ILE A 21 -6.97 -3.84 9.14
N ASN A 22 -8.03 -3.49 9.86
CA ASN A 22 -9.36 -4.11 9.69
C ASN A 22 -9.89 -3.94 8.25
N GLY A 23 -9.61 -2.78 7.65
CA GLY A 23 -9.90 -2.50 6.25
C GLY A 23 -9.19 -3.44 5.29
N CYS A 24 -7.87 -3.55 5.46
CA CYS A 24 -7.04 -4.45 4.67
C CYS A 24 -7.53 -5.90 4.80
N GLU A 25 -7.81 -6.36 6.00
CA GLU A 25 -8.33 -7.71 6.26
C GLU A 25 -9.67 -7.97 5.54
N ARG A 26 -10.62 -7.04 5.61
CA ARG A 26 -11.91 -7.14 4.89
C ARG A 26 -11.74 -7.20 3.37
N MET A 27 -10.75 -6.50 2.83
CA MET A 27 -10.43 -6.50 1.40
C MET A 27 -9.55 -7.69 0.98
N GLY A 28 -9.11 -8.52 1.93
CA GLY A 28 -8.24 -9.67 1.70
C GLY A 28 -6.75 -9.32 1.52
N PHE A 29 -6.32 -8.10 1.86
CA PHE A 29 -4.92 -7.70 1.82
C PHE A 29 -4.20 -8.20 3.08
N LYS A 30 -3.16 -9.02 2.89
CA LYS A 30 -2.37 -9.59 3.99
C LYS A 30 -1.04 -8.88 4.15
N THR A 31 -0.47 -8.41 3.04
CA THR A 31 0.85 -7.80 2.98
C THR A 31 0.79 -6.42 2.33
N LEU A 32 1.84 -5.62 2.50
CA LEU A 32 1.99 -4.36 1.78
C LEU A 32 2.03 -4.58 0.25
N LYS A 33 2.61 -5.69 -0.21
CA LYS A 33 2.64 -6.08 -1.63
C LYS A 33 1.24 -6.19 -2.22
N ASP A 34 0.30 -6.82 -1.51
CA ASP A 34 -1.09 -6.97 -1.98
C ASP A 34 -1.79 -5.62 -2.27
N ILE A 35 -1.37 -4.57 -1.55
CA ILE A 35 -1.86 -3.21 -1.74
C ILE A 35 -1.11 -2.55 -2.90
N LEU A 36 0.22 -2.66 -2.92
CA LEU A 36 1.09 -2.00 -3.89
C LEU A 36 1.00 -2.56 -5.31
N VAL A 37 0.50 -3.79 -5.51
CA VAL A 37 0.18 -4.28 -6.86
C VAL A 37 -0.98 -3.50 -7.49
N LEU A 38 -1.85 -2.90 -6.68
CA LEU A 38 -2.99 -2.10 -7.15
C LEU A 38 -2.60 -0.64 -7.37
N THR A 39 -3.26 0.02 -8.31
CA THR A 39 -3.20 1.48 -8.49
C THR A 39 -4.09 2.18 -7.46
N PRO A 40 -3.85 3.48 -7.17
CA PRO A 40 -4.75 4.26 -6.32
C PRO A 40 -6.20 4.20 -6.80
N LYS A 41 -6.41 4.23 -8.13
CA LYS A 41 -7.75 4.10 -8.75
C LYS A 41 -8.40 2.75 -8.46
N GLN A 42 -7.64 1.66 -8.49
CA GLN A 42 -8.16 0.33 -8.17
C GLN A 42 -8.47 0.19 -6.67
N LEU A 43 -7.64 0.76 -5.80
CA LEU A 43 -7.86 0.78 -4.36
C LEU A 43 -9.16 1.50 -3.99
N ILE A 44 -9.34 2.74 -4.48
CA ILE A 44 -10.58 3.51 -4.22
C ILE A 44 -11.84 2.86 -4.82
N SER A 45 -11.68 1.94 -5.78
CA SER A 45 -12.80 1.21 -6.38
C SER A 45 -13.16 -0.07 -5.62
N LYS A 46 -12.38 -0.46 -4.58
CA LYS A 46 -12.70 -1.61 -3.73
C LYS A 46 -13.83 -1.24 -2.79
N ASP A 47 -14.82 -2.12 -2.70
CA ASP A 47 -15.91 -1.95 -1.74
C ASP A 47 -15.35 -1.94 -0.31
N GLY A 48 -15.79 -0.96 0.47
CA GLY A 48 -15.29 -0.70 1.82
C GLY A 48 -13.94 0.05 1.91
N PHE A 49 -13.35 0.50 0.80
CA PHE A 49 -12.14 1.33 0.84
C PHE A 49 -12.43 2.76 1.29
N ASN A 50 -11.69 3.24 2.29
CA ASN A 50 -11.85 4.57 2.86
C ASN A 50 -10.76 5.54 2.35
N TYR A 51 -11.13 6.76 1.94
CA TYR A 51 -10.17 7.80 1.53
C TYR A 51 -9.17 8.17 2.64
N ASN A 52 -9.57 8.08 3.91
CA ASN A 52 -8.67 8.28 5.04
C ASN A 52 -7.53 7.25 5.05
N TRP A 53 -7.81 6.00 4.62
CA TRP A 53 -6.80 4.95 4.52
C TRP A 53 -5.80 5.23 3.42
N LEU A 54 -6.21 5.84 2.30
CA LEU A 54 -5.27 6.28 1.28
C LEU A 54 -4.30 7.32 1.86
N GLY A 55 -4.80 8.24 2.69
CA GLY A 55 -3.96 9.21 3.40
C GLY A 55 -2.93 8.53 4.32
N ASP A 56 -3.35 7.55 5.12
CA ASP A 56 -2.45 6.81 6.00
C ASP A 56 -1.43 5.96 5.25
N LEU A 57 -1.85 5.31 4.17
CA LEU A 57 -0.96 4.57 3.27
C LEU A 57 0.08 5.49 2.63
N VAL A 58 -0.34 6.64 2.11
CA VAL A 58 0.56 7.62 1.50
C VAL A 58 1.56 8.14 2.53
N LYS A 59 1.13 8.47 3.76
CA LYS A 59 2.04 8.88 4.84
C LYS A 59 3.05 7.79 5.17
N TYR A 60 2.60 6.56 5.34
CA TYR A 60 3.47 5.41 5.61
C TYR A 60 4.50 5.21 4.50
N LEU A 61 4.05 5.15 3.24
CA LEU A 61 4.93 4.95 2.10
C LEU A 61 5.90 6.10 1.91
N SER A 62 5.45 7.35 2.06
CA SER A 62 6.32 8.53 1.97
C SER A 62 7.39 8.53 3.07
N GLY A 63 7.04 8.17 4.31
CA GLY A 63 7.99 8.07 5.42
C GLY A 63 9.05 6.97 5.22
N ASN A 64 8.73 5.94 4.43
CA ASN A 64 9.64 4.84 4.10
C ASN A 64 10.29 5.01 2.70
N GLY A 65 10.03 6.11 1.99
CA GLY A 65 10.55 6.35 0.64
C GLY A 65 9.93 5.46 -0.45
N LEU A 66 8.82 4.78 -0.19
CA LEU A 66 8.18 3.77 -1.04
C LEU A 66 7.01 4.30 -1.90
N LEU A 67 6.72 5.59 -1.86
CA LEU A 67 5.55 6.17 -2.51
C LEU A 67 5.50 5.92 -4.03
N HIS A 68 6.68 5.79 -4.66
CA HIS A 68 6.84 5.51 -6.09
C HIS A 68 6.32 4.12 -6.51
N TYR A 69 6.16 3.19 -5.57
CA TYR A 69 5.52 1.90 -5.83
C TYR A 69 3.99 1.96 -5.82
N LEU A 70 3.39 2.98 -5.18
CA LEU A 70 1.95 3.15 -5.19
C LEU A 70 1.51 3.99 -6.38
N GLN A 71 2.21 5.09 -6.65
CA GLN A 71 1.90 6.01 -7.74
C GLN A 71 3.15 6.38 -8.53
N PRO A 72 3.02 6.53 -9.86
CA PRO A 72 4.11 7.02 -10.69
C PRO A 72 4.53 8.42 -10.24
N LEU A 73 5.84 8.66 -10.19
CA LEU A 73 6.38 10.02 -10.09
C LEU A 73 6.18 10.75 -11.43
N PRO A 74 6.11 12.10 -11.45
CA PRO A 74 6.04 12.85 -12.70
C PRO A 74 7.13 12.42 -13.69
N GLY A 75 6.73 11.96 -14.88
CA GLY A 75 7.64 11.49 -15.93
C GLY A 75 8.18 10.06 -15.75
N ARG A 76 7.64 9.26 -14.81
CA ARG A 76 7.99 7.85 -14.62
C ARG A 76 6.76 6.96 -14.60
N GLU A 77 6.93 5.70 -14.99
CA GLU A 77 5.90 4.67 -14.78
C GLU A 77 5.92 4.18 -13.34
N LYS A 78 4.83 3.55 -12.91
CA LYS A 78 4.74 2.91 -11.60
C LYS A 78 5.72 1.73 -11.58
N GLU A 79 6.55 1.64 -10.56
CA GLU A 79 7.42 0.47 -10.39
C GLU A 79 6.59 -0.77 -10.06
N ASP A 80 6.80 -1.85 -10.83
CA ASP A 80 6.07 -3.09 -10.64
C ASP A 80 6.68 -3.91 -9.49
N VAL A 81 5.91 -4.06 -8.43
CA VAL A 81 6.26 -4.88 -7.27
C VAL A 81 5.83 -6.34 -7.41
N SER A 82 5.09 -6.70 -8.47
CA SER A 82 4.56 -8.06 -8.66
C SER A 82 5.69 -9.09 -8.76
N SER A 83 6.80 -8.68 -9.36
CA SER A 83 7.99 -9.50 -9.61
C SER A 83 9.03 -9.48 -8.49
N LEU A 84 8.84 -8.65 -7.45
CA LEU A 84 9.73 -8.52 -6.28
C LEU A 84 9.39 -9.52 -5.17
#